data_AF-A0A520DBN7-F1
#
_entry.id   AF-A0A520DBN7-F1
#
_cell.length_a   1.000
_cell.length_b   1.000
_cell.length_c   1.000
_cell.angle_alpha   90.00
_cell.angle_beta   90.00
_cell.angle_gamma   90.00
#
_symmetry.space_group_name_H-M   'P 1'
#
loop_
_entity.id
_entity.type
_entity.pdbx_description
1 polymer ?
#
loop_
_entity_poly.entity_id
_entity_poly.type
_entity_poly.pdbx_seq_one_letter_code
_entity_poly.pdbx_strand_id
1 'polypeptide(L)'
;MNSPSHPNQPNSLLSKLYEDNRFALSLWLAVTLIFVIDSWITQRLNNYLIFENTFRNLLHQQSFYALYPAFHEDANHYGPIFSLIVAPFAALPNWLGLLFWNLFNCVFLFKAVQTLPVSQKDRLIFCYIAIPCLIESMLNQQFNAAAGALIILNYTQLNKAKGFWSAMFMVLGVFVKLYGIVGMAFFFFVKDKPRYILYSLLWAIVFFTLPMLFSSPLFVTDSYFDWFISLTHKNATNVVTSIV
;
A
#
# COMPACT_ATOMS: atom_id res chain seq x y z
N MET A 1 59.16 7.12 -4.08
CA MET A 1 58.46 5.82 -4.09
C MET A 1 57.10 6.05 -4.71
N ASN A 2 56.92 5.64 -5.97
CA ASN A 2 55.63 5.71 -6.66
C ASN A 2 54.73 4.61 -6.09
N SER A 3 53.58 4.99 -5.56
CA SER A 3 52.54 4.04 -5.17
C SER A 3 51.98 3.38 -6.44
N PRO A 4 51.73 2.06 -6.48
CA PRO A 4 51.17 1.43 -7.67
C PRO A 4 49.71 1.90 -7.82
N SER A 5 49.42 2.52 -8.95
CA SER A 5 48.05 2.73 -9.40
C SER A 5 47.36 1.37 -9.53
N HIS A 6 46.37 1.11 -8.68
CA HIS A 6 45.49 -0.04 -8.85
C HIS A 6 44.80 0.07 -10.23
N PRO A 7 44.89 -0.95 -11.09
CA PRO A 7 44.19 -0.93 -12.35
C PRO A 7 42.68 -0.98 -12.08
N ASN A 8 41.94 -0.02 -12.61
CA ASN A 8 40.48 -0.06 -12.69
C ASN A 8 40.07 -1.39 -13.35
N GLN A 9 39.58 -2.34 -12.56
CA GLN A 9 38.93 -3.53 -13.10
C GLN A 9 37.74 -3.06 -13.94
N PRO A 10 37.61 -3.48 -15.21
CA PRO A 10 36.46 -3.12 -16.01
C PRO A 10 35.22 -3.72 -15.34
N ASN A 11 34.29 -2.86 -14.91
CA ASN A 11 32.97 -3.29 -14.46
C ASN A 11 32.37 -4.20 -15.54
N SER A 12 32.15 -5.47 -15.19
CA SER A 12 31.63 -6.48 -16.12
C SER A 12 30.26 -6.07 -16.63
N LEU A 13 29.87 -6.52 -17.83
CA LEU A 13 28.53 -6.26 -18.37
C LEU A 13 27.40 -6.69 -17.40
N LEU A 14 27.68 -7.73 -16.61
CA LEU A 14 26.80 -8.20 -15.53
C LEU A 14 26.64 -7.15 -14.43
N SER A 15 27.71 -6.51 -13.96
CA SER A 15 27.59 -5.47 -12.91
C SER A 15 26.79 -4.26 -13.38
N LYS A 16 26.91 -3.88 -14.66
CA LYS A 16 26.09 -2.82 -15.27
C LYS A 16 24.60 -3.19 -15.35
N LEU A 17 24.28 -4.48 -15.54
CA LEU A 17 22.89 -4.95 -15.59
C LEU A 17 22.21 -4.84 -14.21
N TYR A 18 22.91 -5.25 -13.15
CA TYR A 18 22.41 -5.14 -11.77
C TYR A 18 22.35 -3.69 -11.26
N GLU A 19 22.99 -2.75 -11.95
CA GLU A 19 22.94 -1.31 -11.69
C GLU A 19 21.78 -0.59 -12.42
N ASP A 20 20.95 -1.31 -13.18
CA ASP A 20 19.83 -0.75 -13.94
C ASP A 20 18.48 -0.89 -13.20
N ASN A 21 17.79 0.23 -13.02
CA ASN A 21 16.41 0.28 -12.52
C ASN A 21 15.45 -0.58 -13.34
N ARG A 22 15.68 -0.73 -14.64
CA ARG A 22 14.86 -1.60 -15.51
C ARG A 22 15.02 -3.06 -15.13
N PHE A 23 16.23 -3.49 -14.80
CA PHE A 23 16.48 -4.84 -14.33
C PHE A 23 15.79 -5.11 -12.99
N ALA A 24 15.94 -4.19 -12.03
CA ALA A 24 15.25 -4.30 -10.74
C ALA A 24 13.72 -4.34 -10.89
N LEU A 25 13.13 -3.49 -11.75
CA LEU A 25 11.70 -3.53 -12.03
C LEU A 25 11.28 -4.86 -12.67
N SER A 26 12.03 -5.37 -13.65
CA SER A 26 11.75 -6.66 -14.27
C SER A 26 11.79 -7.80 -13.25
N LEU A 27 12.74 -7.78 -12.31
CA LEU A 27 12.80 -8.74 -11.22
C LEU A 27 11.58 -8.65 -10.31
N TRP A 28 11.15 -7.44 -9.92
CA TRP A 28 9.96 -7.22 -9.11
C TRP A 28 8.69 -7.71 -9.81
N LEU A 29 8.55 -7.43 -11.11
CA LEU A 29 7.44 -7.91 -11.94
C LEU A 29 7.46 -9.43 -12.06
N ALA A 30 8.62 -10.05 -12.27
CA ALA A 30 8.75 -11.51 -12.32
C ALA A 30 8.32 -12.16 -11.00
N VAL A 31 8.80 -11.66 -9.85
CA VAL A 31 8.36 -12.12 -8.52
C VAL A 31 6.85 -11.98 -8.36
N THR A 32 6.30 -10.83 -8.75
CA THR A 32 4.86 -10.56 -8.68
C THR A 32 4.05 -11.56 -9.51
N LEU A 33 4.47 -11.80 -10.75
CA LEU A 33 3.81 -12.73 -11.67
C LEU A 33 3.91 -14.18 -11.18
N ILE A 34 5.04 -14.59 -10.59
CA ILE A 34 5.18 -15.91 -9.97
C ILE A 34 4.10 -16.11 -8.90
N PHE A 35 3.90 -15.16 -8.00
CA PHE A 35 2.88 -15.30 -6.95
C PHE A 35 1.45 -15.14 -7.44
N VAL A 36 1.20 -14.38 -8.51
CA VAL A 36 -0.10 -14.36 -9.19
C VAL A 36 -0.41 -15.75 -9.79
N ILE A 37 0.54 -16.34 -10.51
CA ILE A 37 0.39 -17.68 -11.10
C ILE A 37 0.19 -18.73 -10.00
N ASP A 38 0.99 -18.67 -8.95
CA ASP A 38 0.84 -19.56 -7.80
C ASP A 38 -0.54 -19.42 -7.13
N SER A 39 -1.06 -18.20 -6.99
CA SER A 39 -2.41 -17.95 -6.45
C SER A 39 -3.50 -18.57 -7.31
N TRP A 40 -3.36 -18.49 -8.65
CA TRP A 40 -4.29 -19.13 -9.58
C TRP A 40 -4.23 -20.66 -9.52
N ILE A 41 -3.03 -21.24 -9.42
CA ILE A 41 -2.87 -22.70 -9.35
C ILE A 41 -3.38 -23.25 -8.01
N THR A 42 -3.03 -22.58 -6.91
CA THR A 42 -3.36 -23.01 -5.54
C THR A 42 -4.72 -22.54 -5.07
N GLN A 43 -5.43 -21.73 -5.86
CA GLN A 43 -6.69 -21.09 -5.50
C GLN A 43 -6.58 -20.27 -4.20
N ARG A 44 -5.42 -19.68 -3.95
CA ARG A 44 -5.17 -18.79 -2.79
C ARG A 44 -5.42 -17.36 -3.20
N LEU A 45 -6.68 -16.92 -3.07
CA LEU A 45 -7.09 -15.55 -3.39
C LEU A 45 -7.90 -14.86 -2.28
N ASN A 46 -7.93 -15.43 -1.08
CA ASN A 46 -8.82 -15.00 0.00
C ASN A 46 -8.71 -13.50 0.33
N ASN A 47 -7.49 -12.97 0.48
CA ASN A 47 -7.31 -11.54 0.79
C ASN A 47 -7.81 -10.64 -0.34
N TYR A 48 -7.56 -11.02 -1.59
CA TYR A 48 -8.10 -10.29 -2.74
C TYR A 48 -9.65 -10.33 -2.74
N LEU A 49 -10.26 -11.48 -2.42
CA LEU A 49 -11.73 -11.60 -2.30
C LEU A 49 -12.31 -10.73 -1.18
N ILE A 50 -11.64 -10.66 -0.03
CA ILE A 50 -12.02 -9.73 1.05
C ILE A 50 -11.99 -8.29 0.53
N PHE A 51 -10.95 -7.93 -0.23
CA PHE A 51 -10.76 -6.57 -0.72
C PHE A 51 -11.79 -6.19 -1.78
N GLU A 52 -12.03 -7.02 -2.80
CA GLU A 52 -13.04 -6.72 -3.82
C GLU A 52 -14.45 -6.64 -3.20
N ASN A 53 -14.72 -7.46 -2.18
CA ASN A 53 -15.99 -7.47 -1.49
C ASN A 53 -16.29 -6.14 -0.78
N THR A 54 -15.26 -5.37 -0.40
CA THR A 54 -15.48 -4.02 0.15
C THR A 54 -16.20 -3.10 -0.84
N PHE A 55 -15.86 -3.16 -2.13
CA PHE A 55 -16.52 -2.34 -3.14
C PHE A 55 -17.96 -2.80 -3.37
N ARG A 56 -18.18 -4.12 -3.42
CA ARG A 56 -19.54 -4.68 -3.50
C ARG A 56 -20.41 -4.26 -2.30
N ASN A 57 -19.86 -4.36 -1.09
CA ASN A 57 -20.54 -3.99 0.14
C ASN A 57 -20.87 -2.50 0.19
N LEU A 58 -20.00 -1.63 -0.34
CA LEU A 58 -20.28 -0.20 -0.48
C LEU A 58 -21.53 0.04 -1.34
N LEU A 59 -21.59 -0.57 -2.52
CA LEU A 59 -22.68 -0.39 -3.49
C LEU A 59 -24.03 -0.90 -2.96
N HIS A 60 -24.00 -2.02 -2.22
CA HIS A 60 -25.21 -2.65 -1.68
C HIS A 60 -25.55 -2.21 -0.24
N GLN A 61 -24.79 -1.29 0.34
CA GLN A 61 -24.93 -0.83 1.73
C GLN A 61 -24.91 -2.01 2.73
N GLN A 62 -24.04 -2.98 2.48
CA GLN A 62 -23.82 -4.14 3.36
C GLN A 62 -22.59 -3.89 4.24
N SER A 63 -22.57 -4.43 5.45
CA SER A 63 -21.46 -4.19 6.39
C SER A 63 -20.11 -4.57 5.77
N PHE A 64 -19.13 -3.67 5.84
CA PHE A 64 -17.75 -3.98 5.45
C PHE A 64 -17.13 -5.07 6.32
N TYR A 65 -17.56 -5.18 7.58
CA TYR A 65 -16.84 -5.89 8.65
C TYR A 65 -17.51 -7.20 9.08
N ALA A 66 -18.66 -7.55 8.47
CA ALA A 66 -19.32 -8.83 8.69
C ALA A 66 -18.59 -10.00 8.01
N LEU A 67 -18.91 -11.23 8.43
CA LEU A 67 -18.43 -12.45 7.79
C LEU A 67 -19.26 -12.77 6.55
N TYR A 68 -18.58 -13.21 5.49
CA TYR A 68 -19.19 -13.58 4.22
C TYR A 68 -18.64 -14.93 3.74
N PRO A 69 -18.90 -16.04 4.46
CA PRO A 69 -18.29 -17.36 4.21
C PRO A 69 -18.58 -17.95 2.82
N ALA A 70 -19.62 -17.46 2.14
CA ALA A 70 -19.90 -17.80 0.75
C ALA A 70 -18.92 -17.17 -0.26
N PHE A 71 -18.10 -16.22 0.18
CA PHE A 71 -17.21 -15.41 -0.66
C PHE A 71 -15.76 -15.43 -0.18
N HIS A 72 -15.51 -15.41 1.14
CA HIS A 72 -14.17 -15.39 1.72
C HIS A 72 -14.19 -15.84 3.19
N GLU A 73 -13.00 -16.07 3.76
CA GLU A 73 -12.80 -16.79 5.02
C GLU A 73 -12.60 -15.89 6.26
N ASP A 74 -12.33 -14.59 6.09
CA ASP A 74 -12.07 -13.66 7.21
C ASP A 74 -12.74 -12.29 6.96
N ALA A 75 -12.80 -11.44 7.97
CA ALA A 75 -13.38 -10.11 7.86
C ALA A 75 -12.39 -9.06 7.32
N ASN A 76 -12.93 -8.04 6.65
CA ASN A 76 -12.16 -6.85 6.33
C ASN A 76 -11.79 -6.08 7.61
N HIS A 77 -10.64 -5.41 7.58
CA HIS A 77 -10.20 -4.49 8.64
C HIS A 77 -9.68 -3.15 8.07
N TYR A 78 -9.98 -2.86 6.81
CA TYR A 78 -9.61 -1.62 6.14
C TYR A 78 -10.76 -0.61 6.22
N GLY A 79 -10.42 0.69 6.25
CA GLY A 79 -11.42 1.74 6.35
C GLY A 79 -12.23 1.93 5.06
N PRO A 80 -13.40 2.61 5.11
CA PRO A 80 -14.32 2.71 3.98
C PRO A 80 -13.70 3.20 2.67
N ILE A 81 -12.73 4.13 2.71
CA ILE A 81 -12.05 4.63 1.50
C ILE A 81 -11.35 3.54 0.69
N PHE A 82 -10.95 2.44 1.34
CA PHE A 82 -10.25 1.33 0.70
C PHE A 82 -11.08 0.69 -0.42
N SER A 83 -12.41 0.68 -0.27
CA SER A 83 -13.33 0.19 -1.31
C SER A 83 -13.16 0.90 -2.65
N LEU A 84 -12.85 2.19 -2.65
CA LEU A 84 -12.62 2.96 -3.87
C LEU A 84 -11.23 2.73 -4.46
N ILE A 85 -10.24 2.36 -3.63
CA ILE A 85 -8.91 1.96 -4.12
C ILE A 85 -9.02 0.61 -4.85
N VAL A 86 -9.84 -0.30 -4.33
CA VAL A 86 -10.01 -1.65 -4.89
C VAL A 86 -10.99 -1.66 -6.07
N ALA A 87 -11.90 -0.69 -6.15
CA ALA A 87 -12.96 -0.63 -7.17
C ALA A 87 -12.52 -0.91 -8.62
N PRO A 88 -11.40 -0.36 -9.15
CA PRO A 88 -10.97 -0.64 -10.52
C PRO A 88 -10.62 -2.11 -10.77
N PHE A 89 -10.17 -2.82 -9.72
CA PHE A 89 -9.79 -4.23 -9.79
C PHE A 89 -11.01 -5.13 -9.54
N ALA A 90 -11.88 -4.75 -8.60
CA ALA A 90 -13.13 -5.43 -8.28
C ALA A 90 -14.14 -5.44 -9.45
N ALA A 91 -14.03 -4.49 -10.38
CA ALA A 91 -14.85 -4.44 -11.59
C ALA A 91 -14.46 -5.52 -12.63
N LEU A 92 -13.33 -6.22 -12.44
CA LEU A 92 -12.81 -7.24 -13.35
C LEU A 92 -13.16 -8.64 -12.83
N PRO A 93 -13.15 -9.67 -13.69
CA PRO A 93 -13.18 -11.06 -13.22
C PRO A 93 -12.03 -11.33 -12.25
N ASN A 94 -12.27 -12.11 -11.20
CA ASN A 94 -11.39 -12.25 -10.04
C ASN A 94 -9.94 -12.60 -10.40
N TRP A 95 -9.72 -13.43 -11.42
CA TRP A 95 -8.36 -13.77 -11.88
C TRP A 95 -7.60 -12.55 -12.43
N LEU A 96 -8.29 -11.67 -13.17
CA LEU A 96 -7.71 -10.47 -13.77
C LEU A 96 -7.59 -9.34 -12.75
N GLY A 97 -8.58 -9.21 -11.86
CA GLY A 97 -8.55 -8.29 -10.73
C GLY A 97 -7.37 -8.59 -9.81
N LEU A 98 -7.12 -9.87 -9.46
CA LEU A 98 -5.97 -10.30 -8.66
C LEU A 98 -4.64 -9.95 -9.34
N LEU A 99 -4.51 -10.18 -10.65
CA LEU A 99 -3.32 -9.82 -11.42
C LEU A 99 -3.03 -8.32 -11.32
N PHE A 100 -4.01 -7.48 -11.65
CA PHE A 100 -3.80 -6.04 -11.65
C PHE A 100 -3.67 -5.46 -10.24
N TRP A 101 -4.31 -6.05 -9.24
CA TRP A 101 -4.13 -5.68 -7.84
C TRP A 101 -2.68 -5.88 -7.37
N ASN A 102 -2.10 -7.04 -7.66
CA ASN A 102 -0.71 -7.34 -7.32
C ASN A 102 0.28 -6.48 -8.12
N LEU A 103 0.04 -6.29 -9.43
CA LEU A 103 0.85 -5.40 -10.26
C LEU A 103 0.79 -3.94 -9.77
N PHE A 104 -0.38 -3.45 -9.37
CA PHE A 104 -0.53 -2.12 -8.79
C PHE A 104 0.33 -1.95 -7.54
N ASN A 105 0.21 -2.87 -6.57
CA ASN A 105 0.98 -2.82 -5.34
C ASN A 105 2.50 -2.85 -5.59
N CYS A 106 2.94 -3.73 -6.49
CA CYS A 106 4.34 -3.85 -6.91
C CYS A 106 4.88 -2.55 -7.56
N VAL A 107 4.20 -2.07 -8.60
CA VAL A 107 4.64 -0.89 -9.36
C VAL A 107 4.56 0.37 -8.50
N PHE A 108 3.53 0.50 -7.67
CA PHE A 108 3.37 1.67 -6.81
C PHE A 108 4.50 1.78 -5.79
N LEU A 109 4.87 0.68 -5.13
CA LEU A 109 6.02 0.65 -4.23
C LEU A 109 7.33 0.92 -4.97
N PHE A 110 7.56 0.26 -6.12
CA PHE A 110 8.76 0.49 -6.91
C PHE A 110 8.92 1.97 -7.27
N LYS A 111 7.85 2.60 -7.79
CA LYS A 111 7.85 4.03 -8.14
C LYS A 111 8.07 4.92 -6.93
N ALA A 112 7.49 4.60 -5.77
CA ALA A 112 7.70 5.35 -4.54
C ALA A 112 9.19 5.33 -4.12
N VAL A 113 9.86 4.17 -4.15
CA VAL A 113 11.29 4.05 -3.85
C VAL A 113 12.14 4.95 -4.76
N GLN A 114 11.78 5.07 -6.05
CA GLN A 114 12.48 5.95 -6.99
C GLN A 114 12.36 7.46 -6.65
N THR A 115 11.45 7.86 -5.76
CA THR A 115 11.32 9.25 -5.32
C THR A 115 12.25 9.63 -4.17
N LEU A 116 12.93 8.66 -3.54
CA LEU A 116 13.79 8.89 -2.38
C LEU A 116 14.94 9.86 -2.72
N PRO A 117 15.25 10.87 -1.89
CA PRO A 117 16.28 11.88 -2.17
C PRO A 117 17.70 11.36 -1.89
N VAL A 118 18.03 10.17 -2.41
CA VAL A 118 19.33 9.50 -2.30
C VAL A 118 19.91 9.22 -3.69
N SER A 119 21.14 8.69 -3.74
CA SER A 119 21.79 8.35 -5.01
C SER A 119 21.01 7.27 -5.76
N GLN A 120 21.19 7.17 -7.09
CA GLN A 120 20.59 6.10 -7.90
C GLN A 120 21.00 4.71 -7.40
N LYS A 121 22.26 4.56 -6.97
CA LYS A 121 22.78 3.32 -6.39
C LYS A 121 22.03 2.95 -5.10
N ASP A 122 21.77 3.91 -4.23
CA ASP A 122 21.05 3.65 -2.97
C ASP A 122 19.57 3.31 -3.19
N ARG A 123 18.91 3.99 -4.15
CA ARG A 123 17.54 3.62 -4.58
C ARG A 123 17.47 2.19 -5.04
N LEU A 124 18.48 1.75 -5.78
CA LEU A 124 18.57 0.39 -6.29
C LEU A 124 18.83 -0.63 -5.18
N ILE A 125 19.69 -0.30 -4.21
CA ILE A 125 19.89 -1.09 -2.99
C ILE A 125 18.56 -1.24 -2.24
N PHE A 126 17.79 -0.16 -2.08
CA PHE A 126 16.46 -0.24 -1.47
C PHE A 126 15.48 -1.11 -2.28
N CYS A 127 15.55 -1.10 -3.62
CA CYS A 127 14.76 -2.00 -4.45
C CYS A 127 15.10 -3.48 -4.17
N TYR A 128 16.38 -3.82 -3.94
CA TYR A 128 16.75 -5.19 -3.61
C TYR A 128 16.39 -5.58 -2.17
N ILE A 129 16.60 -4.67 -1.20
CA ILE A 129 16.24 -4.89 0.20
C ILE A 129 14.72 -5.10 0.38
N ALA A 130 13.89 -4.45 -0.43
CA ALA A 130 12.44 -4.57 -0.34
C ALA A 130 11.88 -5.85 -0.98
N ILE A 131 12.69 -6.70 -1.63
CA ILE A 131 12.21 -7.93 -2.29
C ILE A 131 11.50 -8.88 -1.30
N PRO A 132 12.03 -9.20 -0.10
CA PRO A 132 11.33 -10.07 0.84
C PRO A 132 9.97 -9.51 1.29
N CYS A 133 9.87 -8.19 1.48
CA CYS A 133 8.60 -7.53 1.78
C CYS A 133 7.62 -7.59 0.61
N LEU A 134 8.12 -7.43 -0.62
CA LEU A 134 7.33 -7.59 -1.84
C LEU A 134 6.81 -9.03 -1.94
N ILE A 135 7.67 -10.03 -1.71
CA ILE A 135 7.30 -11.46 -1.73
C ILE A 135 6.15 -11.72 -0.76
N GLU A 136 6.29 -11.32 0.51
CA GLU A 136 5.24 -11.50 1.52
C GLU A 136 3.91 -10.87 1.08
N SER A 137 3.98 -9.65 0.52
CA SER A 137 2.80 -8.94 0.08
C SER A 137 2.14 -9.58 -1.15
N MET A 138 2.92 -10.03 -2.14
CA MET A 138 2.37 -10.65 -3.35
C MET A 138 1.82 -12.05 -3.08
N LEU A 139 2.48 -12.82 -2.21
CA LEU A 139 2.07 -14.15 -1.77
C LEU A 139 0.70 -14.12 -1.07
N ASN A 140 0.43 -13.06 -0.31
CA ASN A 140 -0.81 -12.88 0.43
C ASN A 140 -1.75 -11.85 -0.22
N GLN A 141 -1.46 -11.37 -1.43
CA GLN A 141 -2.22 -10.32 -2.13
C GLN A 141 -2.50 -9.07 -1.25
N GLN A 142 -1.58 -8.72 -0.35
CA GLN A 142 -1.77 -7.69 0.67
C GLN A 142 -1.52 -6.28 0.14
N PHE A 143 -2.20 -5.31 0.74
CA PHE A 143 -1.98 -3.88 0.51
C PHE A 143 -0.68 -3.34 1.14
N ASN A 144 0.07 -4.17 1.89
CA ASN A 144 1.23 -3.72 2.67
C ASN A 144 2.31 -3.04 1.81
N ALA A 145 2.55 -3.53 0.58
CA ALA A 145 3.47 -2.88 -0.35
C ALA A 145 3.02 -1.46 -0.74
N ALA A 146 1.74 -1.27 -1.08
CA ALA A 146 1.18 0.07 -1.32
C ALA A 146 1.19 0.94 -0.06
N ALA A 147 0.95 0.39 1.13
CA ALA A 147 1.07 1.12 2.39
C ALA A 147 2.50 1.65 2.60
N GLY A 148 3.52 0.83 2.32
CA GLY A 148 4.92 1.26 2.30
C GLY A 148 5.17 2.39 1.29
N ALA A 149 4.57 2.29 0.10
CA ALA A 149 4.62 3.34 -0.91
C ALA A 149 4.04 4.67 -0.41
N LEU A 150 2.89 4.64 0.28
CA LEU A 150 2.27 5.82 0.89
C LEU A 150 3.19 6.48 1.93
N ILE A 151 3.86 5.69 2.77
CA ILE A 151 4.82 6.21 3.77
C ILE A 151 6.01 6.89 3.07
N ILE A 152 6.59 6.24 2.06
CA ILE A 152 7.71 6.81 1.29
C ILE A 152 7.26 8.12 0.62
N LEU A 153 6.11 8.13 -0.04
CA LEU A 153 5.60 9.30 -0.74
C LEU A 153 5.20 10.44 0.21
N ASN A 154 4.69 10.13 1.39
CA ASN A 154 4.51 11.12 2.45
C ASN A 154 5.85 11.82 2.77
N TYR A 155 6.92 11.04 3.01
CA TYR A 155 8.25 11.59 3.27
C TYR A 155 8.81 12.39 2.08
N THR A 156 8.82 11.83 0.88
CA THR A 156 9.49 12.44 -0.28
C THR A 156 8.76 13.66 -0.85
N GLN A 157 7.49 13.85 -0.47
CA GLN A 157 6.67 15.01 -0.83
C GLN A 157 6.52 16.02 0.31
N LEU A 158 7.10 15.76 1.49
CA LEU A 158 6.82 16.47 2.75
C LEU A 158 6.82 18.00 2.63
N ASN A 159 7.82 18.55 1.95
CA ASN A 159 7.99 20.00 1.78
C ASN A 159 7.80 20.47 0.33
N LYS A 160 7.32 19.60 -0.57
CA LYS A 160 6.99 19.95 -1.96
C LYS A 160 5.55 20.44 -2.03
N ALA A 161 5.28 21.41 -2.90
CA ALA A 161 3.94 22.02 -3.04
C ALA A 161 3.29 22.37 -1.68
N LYS A 162 4.08 22.92 -0.74
CA LYS A 162 3.64 23.27 0.63
C LYS A 162 3.06 22.08 1.43
N GLY A 163 3.48 20.86 1.11
CA GLY A 163 3.06 19.64 1.79
C GLY A 163 1.69 19.08 1.35
N PHE A 164 1.08 19.64 0.29
CA PHE A 164 -0.26 19.24 -0.17
C PHE A 164 -0.38 17.74 -0.46
N TRP A 165 0.55 17.18 -1.23
CA TRP A 165 0.54 15.75 -1.59
C TRP A 165 1.02 14.85 -0.44
N SER A 166 1.96 15.32 0.37
CA SER A 166 2.41 14.56 1.55
C SER A 166 1.26 14.39 2.55
N ALA A 167 0.49 15.44 2.81
CA ALA A 167 -0.73 15.36 3.60
C ALA A 167 -1.73 14.36 2.99
N MET A 168 -1.93 14.36 1.66
CA MET A 168 -2.78 13.38 0.99
C MET A 168 -2.36 11.94 1.28
N PHE A 169 -1.08 11.61 1.08
CA PHE A 169 -0.57 10.24 1.30
C PHE A 169 -0.66 9.83 2.77
N MET A 170 -0.39 10.76 3.69
CA MET A 170 -0.56 10.54 5.12
C MET A 170 -2.01 10.22 5.47
N VAL A 171 -2.97 11.06 5.06
CA VAL A 171 -4.39 10.89 5.40
C VAL A 171 -4.92 9.61 4.76
N LEU A 172 -4.62 9.39 3.47
CA LEU A 172 -5.04 8.17 2.78
C LEU A 172 -4.51 6.93 3.49
N GLY A 173 -3.23 6.93 3.89
CA GLY A 173 -2.64 5.87 4.68
C GLY A 173 -3.45 5.60 5.95
N VAL A 174 -3.70 6.65 6.75
CA VAL A 174 -4.48 6.54 8.01
C VAL A 174 -5.88 6.00 7.75
N PHE A 175 -6.59 6.50 6.72
CA PHE A 175 -7.96 6.11 6.40
C PHE A 175 -8.09 4.72 5.79
N VAL A 176 -7.04 4.19 5.16
CA VAL A 176 -7.02 2.83 4.64
C VAL A 176 -6.71 1.85 5.77
N LYS A 177 -5.66 2.13 6.55
CA LYS A 177 -5.19 1.28 7.65
C LYS A 177 -4.46 2.15 8.66
N LEU A 178 -4.77 2.02 9.95
CA LEU A 178 -4.18 2.87 10.99
C LEU A 178 -2.63 2.91 11.00
N TYR A 179 -1.93 1.96 10.37
CA TYR A 179 -0.48 2.01 10.15
C TYR A 179 0.01 3.29 9.45
N GLY A 180 -0.84 3.99 8.69
CA GLY A 180 -0.51 5.32 8.15
C GLY A 180 -0.17 6.36 9.21
N ILE A 181 -0.49 6.11 10.49
CA ILE A 181 -0.10 6.92 11.66
C ILE A 181 1.41 7.15 11.72
N VAL A 182 2.23 6.21 11.24
CA VAL A 182 3.70 6.36 11.18
C VAL A 182 4.09 7.61 10.39
N GLY A 183 3.31 7.95 9.37
CA GLY A 183 3.49 9.15 8.58
C GLY A 183 3.33 10.47 9.35
N MET A 184 2.65 10.46 10.50
CA MET A 184 2.54 11.65 11.36
C MET A 184 3.87 11.99 12.03
N ALA A 185 4.80 11.03 12.17
CA ALA A 185 6.15 11.32 12.68
C ALA A 185 6.89 12.34 11.79
N PHE A 186 6.54 12.43 10.50
CA PHE A 186 7.14 13.42 9.60
C PHE A 186 6.69 14.85 9.86
N PHE A 187 5.62 15.07 10.63
CA PHE A 187 5.12 16.40 10.99
C PHE A 187 6.20 17.30 11.62
N PHE A 188 7.09 16.72 12.43
CA PHE A 188 8.18 17.45 13.06
C PHE A 188 9.15 18.09 12.05
N PHE A 189 9.25 17.53 10.85
CA PHE A 189 10.13 18.00 9.77
C PHE A 189 9.41 18.86 8.71
N VAL A 190 8.12 19.16 8.92
CA VAL A 190 7.35 20.06 8.05
C VAL A 190 7.78 21.51 8.28
N LYS A 191 8.12 22.20 7.18
CA LYS A 191 8.51 23.63 7.17
C LYS A 191 7.30 24.56 7.35
N ASP A 192 6.20 24.28 6.67
CA ASP A 192 4.96 25.09 6.71
C ASP A 192 3.83 24.33 7.42
N LYS A 193 3.89 24.28 8.75
CA LYS A 193 2.96 23.50 9.57
C LYS A 193 1.49 23.94 9.42
N PRO A 194 1.16 25.25 9.41
CA PRO A 194 -0.23 25.68 9.25
C PRO A 194 -0.87 25.18 7.96
N ARG A 195 -0.16 25.31 6.82
CA ARG A 195 -0.70 24.81 5.54
C ARG A 195 -0.76 23.30 5.49
N TYR A 196 0.21 22.60 6.07
CA TYR A 196 0.16 21.14 6.16
C TYR A 196 -1.06 20.66 6.95
N ILE A 197 -1.35 21.28 8.11
CA ILE A 197 -2.56 20.97 8.90
C ILE A 197 -3.82 21.23 8.08
N LEU A 198 -3.90 22.38 7.42
CA LEU A 198 -5.05 22.72 6.55
C LEU A 198 -5.26 21.67 5.45
N TYR A 199 -4.18 21.24 4.78
CA TYR A 199 -4.28 20.22 3.74
C TYR A 199 -4.60 18.83 4.30
N SER A 200 -4.12 18.48 5.50
CA SER A 200 -4.54 17.25 6.16
C SER A 200 -6.03 17.25 6.49
N LEU A 201 -6.57 18.37 6.99
CA LEU A 201 -8.02 18.53 7.21
C LEU A 201 -8.81 18.44 5.90
N LEU A 202 -8.33 19.12 4.84
CA LEU A 202 -8.93 19.03 3.51
C LEU A 202 -9.01 17.58 3.02
N TRP A 203 -7.89 16.86 3.04
CA TRP A 203 -7.85 15.47 2.59
C TRP A 203 -8.65 14.52 3.48
N ALA A 204 -8.73 14.79 4.78
CA ALA A 204 -9.57 14.02 5.69
C ALA A 204 -11.05 14.18 5.31
N ILE A 205 -11.51 15.39 5.02
CA ILE A 205 -12.88 15.64 4.54
C ILE A 205 -13.11 14.94 3.20
N VAL A 206 -12.17 15.04 2.26
CA VAL A 206 -12.27 14.38 0.96
C VAL A 206 -12.39 12.87 1.13
N PHE A 207 -11.47 12.20 1.82
CA PHE A 207 -11.49 10.74 1.96
C PHE A 207 -12.62 10.22 2.85
N PHE A 208 -13.11 11.01 3.80
CA PHE A 208 -14.31 10.71 4.57
C PHE A 208 -15.57 10.70 3.71
N THR A 209 -15.71 11.70 2.84
CA THR A 209 -16.93 11.90 2.04
C THR A 209 -16.92 11.14 0.71
N LEU A 210 -15.75 10.79 0.16
CA LEU A 210 -15.66 10.19 -1.17
C LEU A 210 -16.49 8.89 -1.35
N PRO A 211 -16.53 7.95 -0.38
CA PRO A 211 -17.38 6.76 -0.51
C PRO A 211 -18.89 7.08 -0.58
N MET A 212 -19.32 8.25 -0.09
CA MET A 212 -20.72 8.69 -0.13
C MET A 212 -21.20 9.02 -1.55
N LEU A 213 -20.31 9.09 -2.53
CA LEU A 213 -20.68 9.20 -3.94
C LEU A 213 -21.30 7.89 -4.48
N PHE A 214 -21.06 6.77 -3.80
CA PHE A 214 -21.47 5.43 -4.23
C PHE A 214 -22.47 4.78 -3.27
N SER A 215 -22.76 5.42 -2.13
CA SER A 215 -23.56 4.88 -1.05
C SER A 215 -24.15 6.00 -0.18
N SER A 216 -25.09 5.69 0.72
CA SER A 216 -25.71 6.74 1.53
C SER A 216 -24.71 7.34 2.55
N PRO A 217 -24.76 8.67 2.83
CA PRO A 217 -23.90 9.29 3.84
C PRO A 217 -24.03 8.66 5.23
N LEU A 218 -25.25 8.21 5.58
CA LEU A 218 -25.52 7.52 6.83
C LEU A 218 -24.76 6.19 6.90
N PHE A 219 -24.91 5.32 5.89
CA PHE A 219 -24.20 4.05 5.83
C PHE A 219 -22.67 4.21 5.89
N VAL A 220 -22.11 5.18 5.16
CA VAL A 220 -20.66 5.43 5.16
C VAL A 220 -20.19 5.90 6.54
N THR A 221 -20.96 6.77 7.20
CA THR A 221 -20.64 7.28 8.54
C THR A 221 -20.69 6.15 9.58
N ASP A 222 -21.73 5.32 9.55
CA ASP A 222 -21.86 4.14 10.41
C ASP A 222 -20.71 3.15 10.15
N SER A 223 -20.29 3.00 8.89
CA SER A 223 -19.15 2.15 8.53
C SER A 223 -17.82 2.62 9.16
N TYR A 224 -17.60 3.92 9.36
CA TYR A 224 -16.42 4.40 10.09
C TYR A 224 -16.47 4.02 11.57
N PHE A 225 -17.66 3.99 12.17
CA PHE A 225 -17.84 3.53 13.55
C PHE A 225 -17.65 2.01 13.66
N ASP A 226 -18.23 1.24 12.75
CA ASP A 226 -18.03 -0.20 12.66
C ASP A 226 -16.56 -0.57 12.44
N TRP A 227 -15.83 0.25 11.67
CA TRP A 227 -14.39 0.06 11.49
C TRP A 227 -13.63 0.15 12.81
N PHE A 228 -13.96 1.15 13.64
CA PHE A 228 -13.36 1.29 14.97
C PHE A 228 -13.65 0.06 15.84
N ILE A 229 -14.90 -0.44 15.86
CA ILE A 229 -15.27 -1.66 16.59
C ILE A 229 -14.51 -2.88 16.06
N SER A 230 -14.43 -3.05 14.74
CA SER A 230 -13.70 -4.15 14.11
C SER A 230 -12.23 -4.18 14.54
N LEU A 231 -11.59 -3.01 14.60
CA LEU A 231 -10.20 -2.89 15.04
C LEU A 231 -10.01 -3.14 16.53
N THR A 232 -10.93 -2.69 17.40
CA THR A 232 -10.83 -2.97 18.84
C THR A 232 -11.01 -4.46 19.14
N HIS A 233 -11.96 -5.12 18.47
CA HIS A 233 -12.14 -6.57 18.56
C HIS A 233 -10.91 -7.32 18.06
N LYS A 234 -10.37 -6.97 16.88
CA LYS A 234 -9.18 -7.62 16.33
C LYS A 234 -7.97 -7.46 17.27
N ASN A 235 -7.79 -6.28 17.85
CA ASN A 235 -6.73 -6.04 18.82
C ASN A 235 -6.91 -6.92 20.07
N ALA A 236 -8.12 -7.02 20.62
CA ALA A 236 -8.41 -7.89 21.76
C ALA A 236 -8.09 -9.37 21.45
N THR A 237 -8.49 -9.87 20.28
CA THR A 237 -8.13 -11.23 19.84
C THR A 237 -6.62 -11.42 19.75
N ASN A 238 -5.90 -10.48 19.12
CA ASN A 238 -4.44 -10.57 18.98
C ASN A 238 -3.72 -10.58 20.33
N VAL A 239 -4.17 -9.80 21.32
CA VAL A 239 -3.60 -9.82 22.68
C VAL A 239 -3.78 -11.20 23.32
N VAL A 240 -4.97 -11.80 23.19
CA VAL A 240 -5.24 -13.13 23.75
C VAL A 240 -4.39 -14.20 23.06
N THR A 241 -4.29 -14.18 21.73
CA THR A 241 -3.49 -15.16 20.97
C THR A 241 -1.99 -14.99 21.16
N SER A 242 -1.51 -13.81 21.54
CA SER A 242 -0.07 -13.56 21.81
C SER A 242 0.39 -14.04 23.20
N ILE A 243 -0.54 -14.46 24.06
CA ILE A 243 -0.27 -14.94 25.43
C ILE A 243 -0.26 -16.48 25.49
N VAL A 244 -0.70 -17.15 24.43
CA VAL A 244 -0.71 -18.63 24.29
C VAL A 244 0.42 -19.07 23.36
#